data_AF-A0A939RK69-F1
#
_entry.id   AF-A0A939RK69-F1
#
_cell.length_a   1.000
_cell.length_b   1.000
_cell.length_c   1.000
_cell.angle_alpha   90.00
_cell.angle_beta   90.00
_cell.angle_gamma   90.00
#
_symmetry.space_group_name_H-M   'P 1'
#
loop_
_entity.id
_entity.type
_entity.pdbx_description
1 polymer ?
#
loop_
_entity_poly.entity_id
_entity_poly.type
_entity_poly.pdbx_seq_one_letter_code
_entity_poly.pdbx_strand_id
1 'polypeptide(L)'
;MIHSWYWFQENWKDFFEVLSAVVVAGCAVSALHTWRKEFVGKKKIEFAAEFVEKAIDMKDFIAYVRNGFSLASEEEDIENELKKENKNIPNGKTSYLTPKYRIKGKEDDIRNFYLLKTKALMYFGEDALKIYSVVNSIIIKIKISSDELYRGSCYSHLKDEKVKQDMEVIWSSYSSDDKIAQEIERAVEELKLNLEPLYQDKKFEWKKLK
;
A
#
# COMPACT_ATOMS: atom_id res chain seq x y z
N MET A 1 -15.34 56.22 55.85
CA MET A 1 -16.13 56.04 54.61
C MET A 1 -15.25 55.75 53.38
N ILE A 2 -14.06 56.35 53.26
CA ILE A 2 -13.13 56.13 52.12
C ILE A 2 -12.53 54.70 52.08
N HIS A 3 -12.24 54.10 53.24
CA HIS A 3 -11.65 52.74 53.32
C HIS A 3 -12.57 51.61 52.81
N SER A 4 -13.89 51.76 52.97
CA SER A 4 -14.88 50.76 52.50
C SER A 4 -15.03 50.75 50.98
N TRP A 5 -14.76 51.88 50.32
CA TRP A 5 -14.87 52.03 48.87
C TRP A 5 -13.65 51.44 48.15
N TYR A 6 -12.46 51.60 48.75
CA TYR A 6 -11.22 51.01 48.27
C TYR A 6 -11.27 49.47 48.29
N TRP A 7 -11.73 48.90 49.41
CA TRP A 7 -11.86 47.44 49.58
C TRP A 7 -12.86 46.82 48.58
N PHE A 8 -13.92 47.56 48.24
CA PHE A 8 -14.87 47.15 47.21
C PHE A 8 -14.25 47.18 45.81
N GLN A 9 -13.53 48.25 45.44
CA GLN A 9 -12.87 48.34 44.13
C GLN A 9 -11.78 47.28 43.93
N GLU A 10 -11.05 46.91 44.99
CA GLU A 10 -9.98 45.92 44.94
C GLU A 10 -10.53 44.51 44.70
N ASN A 11 -11.58 44.13 45.42
CA ASN A 11 -12.25 42.83 45.21
C ASN A 11 -12.84 42.66 43.79
N TRP A 12 -13.33 43.75 43.17
CA TRP A 12 -13.85 43.69 41.80
C TRP A 12 -12.74 43.50 40.76
N LYS A 13 -11.56 44.08 40.98
CA LYS A 13 -10.40 43.86 40.10
C LYS A 13 -9.95 42.40 40.17
N ASP A 14 -9.81 41.86 41.38
CA ASP A 14 -9.42 40.46 41.58
C ASP A 14 -10.43 39.50 40.93
N PHE A 15 -11.73 39.79 41.06
CA PHE A 15 -12.78 39.00 40.41
C PHE A 15 -12.67 39.01 38.87
N PHE A 16 -12.47 40.18 38.26
CA PHE A 16 -12.30 40.28 36.80
C PHE A 16 -10.99 39.66 36.32
N GLU A 17 -9.91 39.75 37.09
CA GLU A 17 -8.64 39.13 36.78
C GLU A 17 -8.75 37.60 36.77
N VAL A 18 -9.36 37.02 37.82
CA VAL A 18 -9.65 35.58 37.89
C VAL A 18 -10.57 35.15 36.74
N LEU A 19 -11.62 35.93 36.44
CA LEU A 19 -12.52 35.63 35.32
C LEU A 19 -11.79 35.65 33.98
N SER A 20 -10.92 36.63 33.76
CA SER A 20 -10.11 36.73 32.55
C SER A 20 -9.16 35.54 32.40
N ALA A 21 -8.51 35.12 33.50
CA ALA A 21 -7.62 33.97 33.51
C ALA A 21 -8.37 32.67 33.17
N VAL A 22 -9.59 32.49 33.70
CA VAL A 22 -10.45 31.33 33.38
C VAL A 22 -10.86 31.34 31.91
N VAL A 23 -11.27 32.48 31.36
CA VAL A 23 -11.66 32.60 29.94
C VAL A 23 -10.47 32.30 29.01
N VAL A 24 -9.30 32.86 29.30
CA VAL A 24 -8.06 32.59 28.53
C VAL A 24 -7.69 31.12 28.61
N ALA A 25 -7.75 30.50 29.78
CA ALA A 25 -7.48 29.07 29.94
C ALA A 25 -8.48 28.21 29.14
N GLY A 26 -9.77 28.55 29.16
CA GLY A 26 -10.79 27.87 28.36
C GLY A 26 -10.56 27.99 26.84
N CYS A 27 -10.17 29.18 26.38
CA CYS A 27 -9.80 29.41 24.99
C CYS A 27 -8.55 28.63 24.59
N ALA A 28 -7.52 28.61 25.45
CA ALA A 28 -6.28 27.86 25.21
C ALA A 28 -6.55 26.35 25.09
N VAL A 29 -7.37 25.77 25.97
CA VAL A 29 -7.77 24.35 25.90
C VAL A 29 -8.52 24.06 24.60
N SER A 30 -9.46 24.93 24.21
CA SER A 30 -10.24 24.76 22.98
C SER A 30 -9.38 24.87 21.72
N ALA A 31 -8.44 25.82 21.71
CA ALA A 31 -7.46 25.99 20.63
C ALA A 31 -6.54 24.77 20.52
N LEU A 32 -6.03 24.25 21.64
CA LEU A 32 -5.20 23.03 21.67
C LEU A 32 -5.96 21.80 21.18
N HIS A 33 -7.24 21.65 21.57
CA HIS A 33 -8.07 20.54 21.13
C HIS A 33 -8.33 20.60 19.61
N THR A 34 -8.64 21.80 19.10
CA THR A 34 -8.85 22.04 17.67
C THR A 34 -7.58 21.77 16.87
N TRP A 35 -6.44 22.32 17.33
CA TRP A 35 -5.15 22.09 16.70
C TRP A 35 -4.75 20.61 16.66
N ARG A 36 -4.95 19.89 17.76
CA ARG A 36 -4.71 18.43 17.80
C ARG A 36 -5.59 17.69 16.79
N LYS A 37 -6.87 18.05 16.68
CA LYS A 37 -7.81 17.44 15.75
C LYS A 37 -7.39 17.71 14.30
N GLU A 38 -7.01 18.94 13.98
CA GLU A 38 -6.52 19.32 12.64
C GLU A 38 -5.21 18.62 12.29
N PHE A 39 -4.26 18.55 13.23
CA PHE A 39 -2.97 17.90 12.99
C PHE A 39 -3.10 16.40 12.75
N VAL A 40 -3.94 15.71 13.55
CA VAL A 40 -4.23 14.28 13.33
C VAL A 40 -4.99 14.08 12.02
N GLY A 41 -5.94 14.97 11.71
CA GLY A 41 -6.66 14.98 10.43
C GLY A 41 -5.70 15.08 9.25
N LYS A 42 -4.78 16.05 9.28
CA LYS A 42 -3.78 16.27 8.23
C LYS A 42 -2.91 15.04 8.01
N LYS A 43 -2.36 14.45 9.08
CA LYS A 43 -1.55 13.23 9.00
C LYS A 43 -2.33 12.03 8.43
N LYS A 44 -3.61 11.92 8.79
CA LYS A 44 -4.49 10.86 8.25
C LYS A 44 -4.74 11.06 6.75
N ILE A 45 -4.96 12.29 6.31
CA ILE A 45 -5.17 12.65 4.89
C ILE A 45 -3.90 12.40 4.06
N GLU A 46 -2.75 12.89 4.52
CA GLU A 46 -1.45 12.65 3.87
C GLU A 46 -1.16 11.15 3.73
N PHE A 47 -1.41 10.40 4.81
CA PHE A 47 -1.22 8.95 4.79
C PHE A 47 -2.24 8.23 3.90
N ALA A 48 -3.48 8.71 3.79
CA ALA A 48 -4.46 8.14 2.88
C ALA A 48 -3.97 8.21 1.42
N ALA A 49 -3.42 9.36 1.01
CA ALA A 49 -2.85 9.55 -0.32
C ALA A 49 -1.63 8.65 -0.55
N GLU A 50 -0.68 8.65 0.39
CA GLU A 50 0.53 7.78 0.34
C GLU A 50 0.15 6.30 0.24
N PHE A 51 -0.86 5.87 0.99
CA PHE A 51 -1.25 4.46 1.04
C PHE A 51 -1.94 4.03 -0.26
N VAL A 52 -2.81 4.87 -0.83
CA VAL A 52 -3.42 4.60 -2.15
C VAL A 52 -2.36 4.57 -3.25
N GLU A 53 -1.43 5.51 -3.26
CA GLU A 53 -0.29 5.54 -4.20
C GLU A 53 0.49 4.23 -4.14
N LYS A 54 0.87 3.79 -2.94
CA LYS A 54 1.63 2.53 -2.78
C LYS A 54 0.82 1.29 -3.15
N ALA A 55 -0.50 1.31 -2.99
CA ALA A 55 -1.36 0.22 -3.46
C ALA A 55 -1.43 0.16 -4.99
N ILE A 56 -1.47 1.32 -5.66
CA ILE A 56 -1.39 1.42 -7.13
C ILE A 56 -0.01 0.93 -7.60
N ASP A 57 1.08 1.36 -6.95
CA ASP A 57 2.43 0.87 -7.26
C ASP A 57 2.51 -0.66 -7.18
N MET A 58 1.89 -1.26 -6.15
CA MET A 58 1.85 -2.72 -6.01
C MET A 58 1.04 -3.41 -7.10
N LYS A 59 -0.05 -2.79 -7.56
CA LYS A 59 -0.83 -3.29 -8.70
C LYS A 59 0.01 -3.30 -9.98
N ASP A 60 0.66 -2.18 -10.27
CA ASP A 60 1.48 -2.02 -11.47
C ASP A 60 2.71 -2.93 -11.41
N PHE A 61 3.29 -3.11 -10.22
CA PHE A 61 4.35 -4.08 -10.00
C PHE A 61 3.90 -5.52 -10.27
N ILE A 62 2.72 -5.95 -9.81
CA ILE A 62 2.17 -7.28 -10.12
C ILE A 62 1.98 -7.44 -11.63
N ALA A 63 1.50 -6.41 -12.32
CA ALA A 63 1.36 -6.42 -13.77
C ALA A 63 2.72 -6.56 -14.48
N TYR A 64 3.73 -5.83 -14.04
CA TYR A 64 5.10 -5.93 -14.54
C TYR A 64 5.70 -7.33 -14.32
N VAL A 65 5.57 -7.88 -13.11
CA VAL A 65 6.07 -9.22 -12.77
C VAL A 65 5.50 -10.27 -13.72
N ARG A 66 4.19 -10.16 -14.03
CA ARG A 66 3.46 -11.09 -14.90
C ARG A 66 3.54 -10.74 -16.39
N ASN A 67 4.39 -9.80 -16.79
CA ASN A 67 4.59 -9.48 -18.19
C ASN A 67 5.32 -10.64 -18.89
N GLY A 68 4.68 -11.23 -19.91
CA GLY A 68 5.22 -12.37 -20.67
C GLY A 68 6.45 -12.05 -21.54
N PHE A 69 6.80 -10.78 -21.73
CA PHE A 69 8.05 -10.40 -22.38
C PHE A 69 9.20 -10.53 -21.39
N SER A 70 10.05 -11.55 -21.56
CA SER A 70 11.35 -11.67 -20.88
C SER A 70 12.46 -11.08 -21.75
N LEU A 71 13.40 -10.38 -21.12
CA LEU A 71 14.65 -10.00 -21.77
C LEU A 71 15.63 -11.17 -21.70
N ALA A 72 16.45 -11.35 -22.74
CA ALA A 72 17.49 -12.39 -22.74
C ALA A 72 18.46 -12.26 -21.54
N SER A 73 18.71 -11.04 -21.08
CA SER A 73 19.53 -10.77 -19.89
C SER A 73 18.90 -11.29 -18.60
N GLU A 74 17.57 -11.27 -18.47
CA GLU A 74 16.89 -11.81 -17.28
C GLU A 74 17.08 -13.32 -17.18
N GLU A 75 17.03 -14.03 -18.31
CA GLU A 75 17.23 -15.48 -18.34
C GLU A 75 18.69 -15.84 -18.01
N GLU A 76 19.67 -15.09 -18.52
CA GLU A 76 21.09 -15.27 -18.19
C GLU A 76 21.37 -15.05 -16.69
N ASP A 77 20.80 -14.01 -16.10
CA ASP A 77 20.94 -13.72 -14.67
C ASP A 77 20.35 -14.85 -13.80
N ILE A 78 19.19 -15.38 -14.19
CA ILE A 78 18.55 -16.52 -13.52
C ILE A 78 19.44 -17.76 -13.61
N GLU A 79 19.96 -18.07 -14.80
CA GLU A 79 20.88 -19.21 -14.97
C GLU A 79 22.14 -19.06 -14.12
N ASN A 80 22.71 -17.87 -14.05
CA ASN A 80 23.89 -17.59 -13.26
C ASN A 80 23.62 -17.76 -11.76
N GLU A 81 22.47 -17.30 -11.27
CA GLU A 81 22.04 -17.53 -9.89
C GLU A 81 21.81 -19.03 -9.60
N LEU A 82 21.17 -19.76 -10.52
CA LEU A 82 20.97 -21.20 -10.39
C LEU A 82 22.29 -21.98 -10.38
N LYS A 83 23.27 -21.58 -11.20
CA LYS A 83 24.63 -22.17 -11.21
C LYS A 83 25.37 -21.96 -9.89
N LYS A 84 25.17 -20.80 -9.23
CA LYS A 84 25.73 -20.54 -7.90
C LYS A 84 25.11 -21.44 -6.84
N GLU A 85 23.80 -21.68 -6.92
CA GLU A 85 23.05 -22.49 -5.96
C GLU A 85 23.23 -24.00 -6.18
N ASN A 86 23.36 -24.45 -7.44
CA ASN A 86 23.50 -25.86 -7.82
C ASN A 86 24.52 -26.04 -8.95
N LYS A 87 25.48 -26.96 -8.76
CA LYS A 87 26.52 -27.27 -9.77
C LYS A 87 25.98 -27.91 -11.06
N ASN A 88 24.80 -28.53 -11.01
CA ASN A 88 24.09 -29.07 -12.17
C ASN A 88 22.78 -28.31 -12.34
N ILE A 89 22.66 -27.53 -13.42
CA ILE A 89 21.39 -26.91 -13.81
C ILE A 89 20.52 -28.02 -14.41
N PRO A 90 19.37 -28.36 -13.82
CA PRO A 90 18.44 -29.25 -14.48
C PRO A 90 17.91 -28.57 -15.75
N ASN A 91 17.68 -29.35 -16.81
CA ASN A 91 17.39 -28.91 -18.18
C ASN A 91 15.97 -28.30 -18.34
N GLY A 92 15.61 -27.36 -17.46
CA GLY A 92 14.30 -26.73 -17.38
C GLY A 92 14.20 -25.42 -18.16
N LYS A 93 12.96 -24.99 -18.41
CA LYS A 93 12.67 -23.69 -19.03
C LYS A 93 12.80 -22.59 -17.98
N THR A 94 13.94 -21.89 -18.00
CA THR A 94 14.28 -20.79 -17.07
C THR A 94 13.32 -19.61 -17.16
N SER A 95 12.69 -19.39 -18.32
CA SER A 95 11.69 -18.34 -18.52
C SER A 95 10.51 -18.41 -17.53
N TYR A 96 10.16 -19.60 -17.04
CA TYR A 96 9.13 -19.78 -15.99
C TYR A 96 9.52 -19.23 -14.63
N LEU A 97 10.81 -19.01 -14.37
CA LEU A 97 11.31 -18.41 -13.12
C LEU A 97 11.35 -16.88 -13.19
N THR A 98 11.20 -16.28 -14.37
CA THR A 98 11.28 -14.82 -14.56
C THR A 98 10.40 -14.04 -13.59
N PRO A 99 9.10 -14.39 -13.39
CA PRO A 99 8.25 -13.65 -12.45
C PRO A 99 8.75 -13.74 -11.00
N LYS A 100 9.23 -14.92 -10.58
CA LYS A 100 9.84 -15.11 -9.24
C LYS A 100 11.08 -14.24 -9.05
N TYR A 101 11.95 -14.13 -10.05
CA TYR A 101 13.17 -13.33 -9.95
C TYR A 101 12.91 -11.83 -10.05
N ARG A 102 11.92 -11.39 -10.83
CA ARG A 102 11.42 -10.01 -10.78
C ARG A 102 10.91 -9.64 -9.39
N ILE A 103 10.24 -10.57 -8.71
CA ILE A 103 9.85 -10.40 -7.30
C ILE A 103 11.08 -10.30 -6.39
N LYS A 104 12.06 -11.20 -6.54
CA LYS A 104 13.31 -11.21 -5.76
C LYS A 104 14.06 -9.87 -5.91
N GLY A 105 14.13 -9.32 -7.13
CA GLY A 105 14.79 -8.03 -7.40
C GLY A 105 14.07 -6.81 -6.83
N LYS A 106 12.85 -6.98 -6.29
CA LYS A 106 11.96 -5.90 -5.84
C LYS A 106 11.44 -6.13 -4.42
N GLU A 107 12.15 -6.94 -3.63
CA GLU A 107 11.76 -7.25 -2.24
C GLU A 107 11.71 -6.02 -1.34
N ASP A 108 12.54 -5.02 -1.57
CA ASP A 108 12.51 -3.77 -0.79
C ASP A 108 11.24 -2.95 -1.07
N ASP A 109 10.76 -2.91 -2.32
CA ASP A 109 9.51 -2.22 -2.68
C ASP A 109 8.32 -2.91 -1.98
N ILE A 110 8.30 -4.24 -1.96
CA ILE A 110 7.32 -5.04 -1.23
C ILE A 110 7.41 -4.76 0.27
N ARG A 111 8.62 -4.79 0.85
CA ARG A 111 8.84 -4.52 2.28
C ARG A 111 8.34 -3.13 2.65
N ASN A 112 8.65 -2.12 1.85
CA ASN A 112 8.22 -0.73 2.07
C ASN A 112 6.69 -0.61 2.08
N PHE A 113 5.99 -1.33 1.20
CA PHE A 113 4.54 -1.42 1.25
C PHE A 113 4.06 -2.00 2.59
N TYR A 114 4.61 -3.13 3.02
CA TYR A 114 4.22 -3.78 4.30
C TYR A 114 4.54 -2.96 5.56
N LEU A 115 5.52 -2.05 5.51
CA LEU A 115 5.80 -1.13 6.64
C LEU A 115 4.61 -0.19 6.94
N LEU A 116 3.78 0.09 5.94
CA LEU A 116 2.59 0.93 6.11
C LEU A 116 1.45 0.21 6.83
N LYS A 117 1.52 -1.12 7.01
CA LYS A 117 0.43 -1.96 7.53
C LYS A 117 -0.05 -1.53 8.91
N THR A 118 0.87 -1.27 9.84
CA THR A 118 0.53 -0.85 11.21
C THR A 118 -0.17 0.51 11.21
N LYS A 119 0.28 1.43 10.35
CA LYS A 119 -0.29 2.76 10.20
C LYS A 119 -1.67 2.70 9.54
N ALA A 120 -1.87 1.82 8.56
CA ALA A 120 -3.16 1.51 7.94
C ALA A 120 -4.17 1.00 8.97
N LEU A 121 -3.79 0.02 9.78
CA LEU A 121 -4.63 -0.50 10.86
C LEU A 121 -5.04 0.61 11.84
N MET A 122 -4.08 1.43 12.27
CA MET A 122 -4.31 2.50 13.23
C MET A 122 -5.29 3.57 12.72
N TYR A 123 -5.20 3.95 11.45
CA TYR A 123 -6.01 5.06 10.90
C TYR A 123 -7.36 4.63 10.30
N PHE A 124 -7.45 3.40 9.79
CA PHE A 124 -8.57 2.94 8.97
C PHE A 124 -9.15 1.59 9.39
N GLY A 125 -8.54 0.88 10.35
CA GLY A 125 -9.05 -0.40 10.85
C GLY A 125 -8.68 -1.60 9.97
N GLU A 126 -9.33 -2.73 10.24
CA GLU A 126 -8.99 -4.02 9.62
C GLU A 126 -9.36 -4.11 8.14
N ASP A 127 -10.42 -3.42 7.70
CA ASP A 127 -10.87 -3.45 6.30
C ASP A 127 -9.78 -2.93 5.35
N ALA A 128 -9.03 -1.92 5.78
CA ALA A 128 -7.89 -1.38 5.04
C ALA A 128 -6.74 -2.38 4.89
N LEU A 129 -6.72 -3.47 5.67
CA LEU A 129 -5.68 -4.49 5.59
C LEU A 129 -5.90 -5.51 4.46
N LYS A 130 -7.09 -5.53 3.85
CA LYS A 130 -7.46 -6.49 2.80
C LYS A 130 -6.54 -6.43 1.58
N ILE A 131 -6.04 -5.24 1.21
CA ILE A 131 -5.08 -5.11 0.11
C ILE A 131 -3.79 -5.90 0.37
N TYR A 132 -3.31 -5.96 1.61
CA TYR A 132 -2.09 -6.69 1.96
C TYR A 132 -2.27 -8.20 1.82
N SER A 133 -3.44 -8.73 2.16
CA SER A 133 -3.72 -10.16 2.04
C SER A 133 -3.83 -10.57 0.57
N VAL A 134 -4.48 -9.74 -0.26
CA VAL A 134 -4.56 -9.93 -1.72
C VAL A 134 -3.16 -9.91 -2.35
N VAL A 135 -2.36 -8.88 -2.08
CA VAL A 135 -0.97 -8.75 -2.58
C VAL A 135 -0.12 -9.94 -2.15
N ASN A 136 -0.19 -10.33 -0.87
CA ASN A 136 0.58 -11.48 -0.36
C ASN A 136 0.18 -12.78 -1.07
N SER A 137 -1.14 -13.01 -1.20
CA SER A 137 -1.68 -14.20 -1.84
C SER A 137 -1.21 -14.32 -3.28
N ILE A 138 -1.27 -13.23 -4.05
CA ILE A 138 -0.82 -13.19 -5.44
C ILE A 138 0.69 -13.46 -5.54
N ILE A 139 1.51 -12.78 -4.74
CA ILE A 139 2.97 -12.98 -4.73
C ILE A 139 3.33 -14.45 -4.43
N ILE A 140 2.67 -15.04 -3.43
CA ILE A 140 2.90 -16.45 -3.06
C ILE A 140 2.49 -17.37 -4.22
N LYS A 141 1.30 -17.17 -4.80
CA LYS A 141 0.82 -17.95 -5.96
C LYS A 141 1.83 -17.89 -7.12
N ILE A 142 2.32 -16.69 -7.47
CA ILE A 142 3.32 -16.51 -8.54
C ILE A 142 4.60 -17.28 -8.22
N LYS A 143 5.15 -17.15 -7.01
CA LYS A 143 6.38 -17.86 -6.62
C LYS A 143 6.22 -19.37 -6.71
N ILE A 144 5.12 -19.91 -6.19
CA ILE A 144 4.83 -21.35 -6.20
C ILE A 144 4.65 -21.85 -7.64
N SER A 145 3.77 -21.22 -8.43
CA SER A 145 3.52 -21.62 -9.81
C SER A 145 4.78 -21.51 -10.70
N SER A 146 5.63 -20.51 -10.47
CA SER A 146 6.92 -20.38 -11.16
C SER A 146 7.83 -21.59 -10.86
N ASP A 147 7.95 -21.96 -9.58
CA ASP A 147 8.77 -23.10 -9.15
C ASP A 147 8.21 -24.44 -9.64
N GLU A 148 6.88 -24.62 -9.61
CA GLU A 148 6.21 -25.83 -10.09
C GLU A 148 6.37 -26.01 -11.60
N LEU A 149 6.21 -24.94 -12.39
CA LEU A 149 6.42 -24.97 -13.84
C LEU A 149 7.88 -25.26 -14.20
N TYR A 150 8.83 -24.61 -13.52
CA TYR A 150 10.25 -24.86 -13.73
C TYR A 150 10.61 -26.32 -13.42
N ARG A 151 10.26 -26.80 -12.22
CA ARG A 151 10.52 -28.21 -11.83
C ARG A 151 9.82 -29.18 -12.78
N GLY A 152 8.57 -28.92 -13.13
CA GLY A 152 7.81 -29.74 -14.07
C GLY A 152 8.47 -29.81 -15.45
N SER A 153 9.06 -28.72 -15.91
CA SER A 153 9.81 -28.69 -17.18
C SER A 153 11.10 -29.51 -17.13
N CYS A 154 11.74 -29.63 -15.96
CA CYS A 154 12.93 -30.45 -15.78
C CYS A 154 12.67 -31.95 -15.82
N TYR A 155 11.50 -32.39 -15.35
CA TYR A 155 11.21 -33.82 -15.11
C TYR A 155 10.06 -34.38 -15.98
N SER A 156 9.49 -33.60 -16.90
CA SER A 156 8.43 -34.04 -17.84
C SER A 156 7.18 -34.65 -17.16
N HIS A 157 6.87 -34.23 -15.91
CA HIS A 157 5.76 -34.76 -15.10
C HIS A 157 4.51 -33.86 -15.07
N LEU A 158 4.39 -32.98 -16.04
CA LEU A 158 3.34 -31.97 -16.02
C LEU A 158 2.02 -32.52 -16.57
N LYS A 159 0.96 -32.48 -15.76
CA LYS A 159 -0.41 -32.63 -16.27
C LYS A 159 -0.79 -31.34 -17.00
N ASP A 160 -1.25 -31.46 -18.25
CA ASP A 160 -1.56 -30.31 -19.12
C ASP A 160 -2.46 -29.26 -18.46
N GLU A 161 -3.45 -29.70 -17.67
CA GLU A 161 -4.38 -28.79 -16.99
C GLU A 161 -3.70 -27.94 -15.90
N LYS A 162 -2.80 -28.55 -15.11
CA LYS A 162 -2.06 -27.84 -14.04
C LYS A 162 -1.05 -26.86 -14.63
N VAL A 163 -0.39 -27.22 -15.74
CA VAL A 163 0.47 -26.29 -16.49
C VAL A 163 -0.30 -25.07 -16.93
N LYS A 164 -1.49 -25.27 -17.51
CA LYS A 164 -2.32 -24.17 -17.97
C LYS A 164 -2.69 -23.25 -16.82
N GLN A 165 -3.12 -23.81 -15.69
CA GLN A 165 -3.45 -23.03 -14.49
C GLN A 165 -2.25 -22.23 -13.97
N ASP A 166 -1.06 -22.84 -13.88
CA ASP A 166 0.13 -22.15 -13.39
C ASP A 166 0.62 -21.08 -14.39
N MET A 167 0.47 -21.32 -15.69
CA MET A 167 0.78 -20.34 -16.74
C MET A 167 -0.13 -19.12 -16.65
N GLU A 168 -1.43 -19.30 -16.38
CA GLU A 168 -2.38 -18.21 -16.15
C GLU A 168 -2.04 -17.41 -14.87
N VAL A 169 -1.43 -18.05 -13.88
CA VAL A 169 -0.95 -17.38 -12.67
C VAL A 169 0.28 -16.52 -12.96
N ILE A 170 1.30 -17.10 -13.61
CA ILE A 170 2.59 -16.41 -13.78
C ILE A 170 2.58 -15.39 -14.92
N TRP A 171 1.74 -15.57 -15.93
CA TRP A 171 1.65 -14.67 -17.07
C TRP A 171 0.30 -13.97 -17.12
N SER A 172 0.35 -12.68 -17.43
CA SER A 172 -0.84 -11.90 -17.70
C SER A 172 -1.52 -12.41 -18.97
N SER A 173 -2.83 -12.60 -18.90
CA SER A 173 -3.63 -12.76 -20.11
C SER A 173 -4.04 -11.37 -20.56
N TYR A 174 -3.86 -11.04 -21.84
CA TYR A 174 -4.41 -9.79 -22.41
C TYR A 174 -5.96 -9.82 -22.53
N SER A 175 -6.60 -10.87 -22.01
CA SER A 175 -8.05 -11.01 -21.98
C SER A 175 -8.64 -10.30 -20.77
N SER A 176 -9.91 -9.89 -20.86
CA SER A 176 -10.66 -9.29 -19.75
C SER A 176 -10.82 -10.22 -18.55
N ASP A 177 -10.52 -11.52 -18.68
CA ASP A 177 -10.84 -12.56 -17.71
C ASP A 177 -9.66 -12.91 -16.78
N ASP A 178 -8.60 -12.10 -16.78
CA ASP A 178 -7.45 -12.29 -15.89
C ASP A 178 -7.85 -12.10 -14.42
N LYS A 179 -8.09 -13.23 -13.74
CA LYS A 179 -8.56 -13.25 -12.34
C LYS A 179 -7.62 -12.53 -11.38
N ILE A 180 -6.30 -12.63 -11.58
CA ILE A 180 -5.31 -11.98 -10.71
C ILE A 180 -5.37 -10.47 -10.91
N ALA A 181 -5.41 -10.00 -12.16
CA ALA A 181 -5.53 -8.58 -12.47
C ALA A 181 -6.83 -8.00 -11.89
N GLN A 182 -7.95 -8.71 -12.04
CA GLN A 182 -9.22 -8.31 -11.45
C GLN A 182 -9.20 -8.31 -9.92
N GLU A 183 -8.55 -9.30 -9.29
CA GLU A 183 -8.47 -9.42 -7.83
C GLU A 183 -7.72 -8.22 -7.23
N ILE A 184 -6.57 -7.86 -7.79
CA ILE A 184 -5.79 -6.69 -7.32
C ILE A 184 -6.48 -5.37 -7.67
N GLU A 185 -7.07 -5.25 -8.86
CA GLU A 185 -7.79 -4.03 -9.27
C GLU A 185 -8.96 -3.77 -8.32
N ARG A 186 -9.78 -4.79 -8.02
CA ARG A 186 -10.89 -4.65 -7.07
C ARG A 186 -10.41 -4.20 -5.70
N ALA A 187 -9.31 -4.76 -5.20
CA ALA A 187 -8.76 -4.39 -3.90
C ALA A 187 -8.24 -2.93 -3.88
N VAL A 188 -7.62 -2.48 -4.98
CA VAL A 188 -7.15 -1.08 -5.13
C VAL A 188 -8.33 -0.12 -5.29
N GLU A 189 -9.34 -0.46 -6.09
CA GLU A 189 -10.53 0.37 -6.27
C GLU A 189 -11.36 0.46 -5.00
N GLU A 190 -11.49 -0.62 -4.22
CA GLU A 190 -12.10 -0.58 -2.89
C GLU A 190 -11.32 0.36 -1.96
N LEU A 191 -9.99 0.33 -1.98
CA LEU A 191 -9.17 1.24 -1.20
C LEU A 191 -9.38 2.71 -1.64
N LYS A 192 -9.35 2.97 -2.94
CA LYS A 192 -9.58 4.30 -3.53
C LYS A 192 -10.95 4.85 -3.17
N LEU A 193 -12.01 4.06 -3.33
CA LEU A 193 -13.38 4.46 -3.01
C LEU A 193 -13.51 4.98 -1.57
N ASN A 194 -12.80 4.36 -0.62
CA ASN A 194 -12.87 4.71 0.79
C ASN A 194 -11.89 5.82 1.20
N LEU A 195 -10.75 5.96 0.52
CA LEU A 195 -9.68 6.87 0.94
C LEU A 195 -9.56 8.12 0.08
N GLU A 196 -9.87 8.08 -1.21
CA GLU A 196 -9.84 9.25 -2.12
C GLU A 196 -10.67 10.43 -1.61
N PRO A 197 -11.89 10.23 -1.05
CA PRO A 197 -12.67 11.34 -0.52
C PRO A 197 -12.00 12.11 0.63
N LEU A 198 -10.95 11.55 1.24
CA LEU A 198 -10.22 12.21 2.32
C LEU A 198 -9.22 13.26 1.82
N TYR A 199 -8.69 13.11 0.60
CA TYR A 199 -7.60 13.94 0.07
C TYR A 199 -7.87 14.56 -1.31
N GLN A 200 -8.84 14.06 -2.07
CA GLN A 200 -9.30 14.70 -3.28
C GLN A 200 -10.37 15.73 -2.95
N ASP A 201 -10.03 17.01 -3.05
CA ASP A 201 -11.04 18.07 -3.09
C ASP A 201 -11.64 18.15 -4.51
N LYS A 202 -12.90 18.61 -4.64
CA LYS A 202 -13.74 18.65 -5.87
C LYS A 202 -13.01 18.33 -7.18
N LYS A 203 -13.39 17.22 -7.85
CA LYS A 203 -12.87 16.72 -9.16
C LYS A 203 -12.14 17.81 -9.95
N PHE A 204 -10.81 17.83 -9.83
CA PHE A 204 -9.98 18.66 -10.68
C PHE A 204 -10.05 18.12 -12.11
N GLU A 205 -10.74 18.82 -13.00
CA GLU A 205 -10.80 18.43 -14.42
C GLU A 205 -9.54 18.91 -15.15
N TRP A 206 -8.68 17.96 -15.52
CA TRP A 206 -7.53 18.23 -16.36
C TRP A 206 -7.99 18.74 -17.73
N LYS A 207 -7.76 20.02 -18.01
CA LYS A 207 -8.06 20.60 -19.33
C LYS A 207 -7.08 20.03 -20.36
N LYS A 208 -7.59 19.25 -21.31
CA LYS A 208 -6.81 18.78 -22.45
C LYS A 208 -6.57 19.94 -23.42
N LEU A 209 -5.34 20.10 -23.88
CA LEU A 209 -5.04 20.95 -25.04
C LEU A 209 -5.75 20.34 -26.25
N LYS A 210 -6.55 21.15 -26.94
CA LYS A 210 -7.20 20.79 -28.20
C LYS A 210 -6.20 20.81 -29.35
#